data_AF-A0A7Z9Y0J3-F1
#
_entry.id   AF-A0A7Z9Y0J3-F1
#
_cell.length_a   1.000
_cell.length_b   1.000
_cell.length_c   1.000
_cell.angle_alpha   90.00
_cell.angle_beta   90.00
_cell.angle_gamma   90.00
#
_symmetry.space_group_name_H-M   'P 1'
#
loop_
_entity.id
_entity.type
_entity.pdbx_description
1 polymer ?
#
loop_
_entity_poly.entity_id
_entity_poly.type
_entity_poly.pdbx_seq_one_letter_code
_entity_poly.pdbx_strand_id
1 'polypeptide(L)'
;MEFPLTSLQKATQIGTKQHNKRLVLRVIYDQGEISRADIARITHLTRTTVSNVVSSLMAEGLVAEMGQGPSAGGKPPTLLHVVDDARQIIGIDLANRELQGGVFDLRGRMQHHVSMTADRSDGRILLAQVYDLIEQLQALADRPLLGIGVGTPGLMNVDEGFIYDAIHLNWHDLPLRDLLQSRYNLPIYVVNDSQAAALAQFLFGNPQKATSLIVVKAGRGTSAGIVL
;
A
#
# COMPACT_ATOMS: atom_id res chain seq x y z
N MET A 1 32.39 1.05 32.06
CA MET A 1 30.94 0.78 32.01
C MET A 1 30.61 0.55 30.54
N GLU A 2 30.69 -0.70 30.09
CA GLU A 2 30.53 -1.11 28.69
C GLU A 2 29.04 -1.26 28.35
N PHE A 3 28.63 -0.69 27.23
CA PHE A 3 27.32 -0.92 26.63
C PHE A 3 27.38 -2.20 25.79
N PRO A 4 26.46 -3.17 25.96
CA PRO A 4 26.43 -4.35 25.12
C PRO A 4 25.90 -3.97 23.74
N LEU A 5 26.69 -4.29 22.71
CA LEU A 5 26.28 -4.26 21.31
C LEU A 5 25.15 -5.26 21.09
N THR A 6 23.97 -4.74 20.72
CA THR A 6 22.81 -5.53 20.31
C THR A 6 23.19 -6.42 19.14
N SER A 7 22.96 -7.72 19.31
CA SER A 7 23.28 -8.77 18.34
C SER A 7 22.59 -8.53 16.99
N LEU A 8 23.38 -8.38 15.92
CA LEU A 8 22.93 -8.56 14.54
C LEU A 8 22.30 -9.95 14.40
N GLN A 9 20.97 -10.02 14.25
CA GLN A 9 20.29 -11.26 13.87
C GLN A 9 20.90 -11.78 12.57
N LYS A 10 21.43 -13.00 12.59
CA LYS A 10 21.93 -13.68 11.38
C LYS A 10 20.79 -13.77 10.36
N ALA A 11 21.01 -13.22 9.15
CA ALA A 11 20.09 -13.36 8.04
C ALA A 11 19.86 -14.85 7.74
N THR A 12 18.66 -15.35 8.03
CA THR A 12 18.27 -16.71 7.67
C THR A 12 18.06 -16.80 6.16
N GLN A 13 18.30 -17.97 5.56
CA GLN A 13 18.13 -18.20 4.12
C GLN A 13 16.73 -17.78 3.61
N ILE A 14 15.72 -17.90 4.47
CA ILE A 14 14.33 -17.46 4.21
C ILE A 14 14.24 -15.92 4.19
N GLY A 15 14.85 -15.24 5.16
CA GLY A 15 14.89 -13.78 5.22
C GLY A 15 15.59 -13.17 4.01
N THR A 16 16.69 -13.78 3.55
CA THR A 16 17.40 -13.36 2.33
C THR A 16 16.55 -13.54 1.08
N LYS A 17 15.78 -14.64 0.96
CA LYS A 17 14.90 -14.88 -0.19
C LYS A 17 13.76 -13.85 -0.27
N GLN A 18 13.10 -13.56 0.85
CA GLN A 18 12.05 -12.54 0.91
C GLN A 18 12.58 -11.13 0.64
N HIS A 19 13.74 -10.81 1.20
CA HIS A 19 14.42 -9.54 0.93
C HIS A 19 14.72 -9.35 -0.56
N ASN A 20 15.34 -10.36 -1.20
CA ASN A 20 15.67 -10.30 -2.63
C ASN A 20 14.42 -10.20 -3.50
N LYS A 21 13.35 -10.92 -3.13
CA LYS A 21 12.06 -10.85 -3.86
C LYS A 21 11.45 -9.45 -3.79
N ARG A 22 11.42 -8.83 -2.62
CA ARG A 22 10.94 -7.46 -2.43
C ARG A 22 11.79 -6.47 -3.24
N LEU A 23 13.11 -6.60 -3.19
CA LEU A 23 14.04 -5.73 -3.92
C LEU A 23 13.83 -5.82 -5.44
N VAL A 24 13.77 -7.03 -5.99
CA VAL A 24 13.55 -7.24 -7.43
C VAL A 24 12.18 -6.72 -7.88
N LEU A 25 11.11 -7.04 -7.13
CA LEU A 25 9.77 -6.56 -7.45
C LEU A 25 9.70 -5.03 -7.43
N ARG A 26 10.35 -4.38 -6.45
CA ARG A 26 10.44 -2.92 -6.35
C ARG A 26 11.11 -2.32 -7.58
N VAL A 27 12.24 -2.88 -8.02
CA VAL A 27 12.96 -2.42 -9.22
C VAL A 27 12.10 -2.55 -10.48
N ILE A 28 11.39 -3.66 -10.66
CA ILE A 28 10.49 -3.84 -11.82
C ILE A 28 9.35 -2.82 -11.76
N TYR A 29 8.76 -2.62 -10.57
CA TYR A 29 7.67 -1.66 -10.37
C TYR A 29 8.09 -0.22 -10.71
N ASP A 30 9.23 0.22 -10.18
CA ASP A 30 9.73 1.60 -10.31
C ASP A 30 10.19 1.93 -11.74
N GLN A 31 10.72 0.95 -12.48
CA GLN A 31 11.22 1.15 -13.85
C GLN A 31 10.12 1.01 -14.92
N GLY A 32 9.00 0.36 -14.60
CA GLY A 32 7.92 0.07 -15.54
C GLY A 32 8.25 -1.11 -16.45
N GLU A 33 9.25 -0.95 -17.32
CA GLU A 33 9.74 -1.97 -18.24
C GLU A 33 11.24 -2.20 -18.04
N ILE A 34 11.66 -3.44 -17.75
CA ILE A 34 13.07 -3.71 -17.47
C ILE A 34 13.52 -5.14 -17.85
N SER A 35 14.78 -5.28 -18.24
CA SER A 35 15.40 -6.57 -18.52
C SER A 35 15.95 -7.26 -17.26
N ARG A 36 16.03 -8.60 -17.24
CA ARG A 36 16.71 -9.34 -16.16
C ARG A 36 18.16 -8.89 -15.94
N ALA A 37 18.85 -8.49 -17.00
CA ALA A 37 20.23 -8.02 -16.92
C ALA A 37 20.33 -6.67 -16.19
N ASP A 38 19.42 -5.75 -16.46
CA ASP A 38 19.36 -4.46 -15.78
C ASP A 38 18.93 -4.60 -14.33
N ILE A 39 17.99 -5.50 -14.03
CA ILE A 39 17.64 -5.82 -12.64
C ILE A 39 18.89 -6.30 -11.88
N ALA A 40 19.68 -7.22 -12.44
CA ALA A 40 20.91 -7.71 -11.81
C ALA A 40 21.93 -6.58 -11.58
N ARG A 41 22.05 -5.65 -12.53
CA ARG A 41 22.94 -4.49 -12.43
C ARG A 41 22.51 -3.51 -11.34
N ILE A 42 21.23 -3.17 -11.27
CA ILE A 42 20.66 -2.21 -10.29
C ILE A 42 20.66 -2.80 -8.87
N THR A 43 20.31 -4.09 -8.75
CA THR A 43 20.20 -4.75 -7.43
C THR A 43 21.51 -5.32 -6.91
N HIS A 44 22.57 -5.35 -7.73
CA HIS A 44 23.84 -6.03 -7.48
C HIS A 44 23.70 -7.53 -7.14
N LEU A 45 22.57 -8.15 -7.50
CA LEU A 45 22.35 -9.58 -7.34
C LEU A 45 22.95 -10.36 -8.52
N THR A 46 23.32 -11.62 -8.28
CA THR A 46 23.77 -12.50 -9.37
C THR A 46 22.64 -12.73 -10.38
N ARG A 47 23.00 -12.96 -11.65
CA ARG A 47 22.02 -13.28 -12.71
C ARG A 47 21.16 -14.49 -12.34
N THR A 48 21.74 -15.52 -11.73
CA THR A 48 21.02 -16.72 -11.27
C THR A 48 19.99 -16.36 -10.19
N THR A 49 20.35 -15.52 -9.22
CA THR A 49 19.42 -15.04 -8.18
C THR A 49 18.25 -14.28 -8.80
N VAL A 50 18.53 -13.34 -9.71
CA VAL A 50 17.48 -12.56 -10.39
C VAL A 50 16.56 -13.46 -11.20
N SER A 51 17.11 -14.39 -11.99
CA SER A 51 16.29 -15.35 -12.75
C SER A 51 15.37 -16.16 -11.85
N ASN A 52 15.88 -16.71 -10.74
CA ASN A 52 15.07 -17.48 -9.80
C ASN A 52 13.96 -16.65 -9.15
N VAL A 53 14.26 -15.41 -8.76
CA VAL A 53 13.28 -14.49 -8.16
C VAL A 53 12.21 -14.09 -9.17
N VAL A 54 12.60 -13.73 -10.40
CA VAL A 54 11.67 -13.39 -11.48
C VAL A 54 10.77 -14.58 -11.81
N SER A 55 11.32 -15.79 -11.93
CA SER A 55 10.51 -17.00 -12.14
C SER A 55 9.49 -17.22 -11.03
N SER A 56 9.85 -16.97 -9.77
CA SER A 56 8.89 -17.03 -8.65
C SER A 56 7.80 -15.97 -8.78
N LEU A 57 8.15 -14.73 -9.12
CA LEU A 57 7.19 -13.64 -9.28
C LEU A 57 6.23 -13.88 -10.45
N MET A 58 6.72 -14.45 -11.56
CA MET A 58 5.89 -14.86 -12.70
C MET A 58 4.95 -16.01 -12.33
N ALA A 59 5.43 -17.01 -11.59
CA ALA A 59 4.60 -18.12 -11.12
C ALA A 59 3.47 -17.64 -10.18
N GLU A 60 3.68 -16.53 -9.46
CA GLU A 60 2.66 -15.90 -8.61
C GLU A 60 1.76 -14.91 -9.36
N GLY A 61 1.99 -14.72 -10.66
CA GLY A 61 1.24 -13.81 -11.52
C GLY A 61 1.51 -12.32 -11.26
N LEU A 62 2.58 -11.97 -10.54
CA LEU A 62 2.91 -10.57 -10.21
C LEU A 62 3.74 -9.88 -11.29
N VAL A 63 4.45 -10.66 -12.11
CA VAL A 63 5.34 -10.17 -13.17
C VAL A 63 5.03 -10.93 -14.46
N ALA A 64 5.10 -10.25 -15.60
CA ALA A 64 4.94 -10.88 -16.91
C ALA A 64 5.98 -10.36 -17.92
N GLU A 65 6.26 -11.18 -18.94
CA GLU A 65 7.07 -10.80 -20.09
C GLU A 65 6.22 -10.00 -21.08
N MET A 66 6.67 -8.82 -21.50
CA MET A 66 5.90 -7.94 -22.39
C MET A 66 6.35 -7.98 -23.86
N GLY A 67 7.52 -8.57 -24.14
CA GLY A 67 8.11 -8.64 -25.48
C GLY A 67 9.63 -8.48 -25.47
N GLN A 68 10.21 -8.18 -26.63
CA GLN A 68 11.65 -7.91 -26.79
C GLN A 68 11.93 -6.41 -26.78
N GLY A 69 12.94 -5.98 -26.02
CA GLY A 69 13.43 -4.61 -26.01
C GLY A 69 14.40 -4.30 -27.16
N PRO A 70 14.74 -3.02 -27.39
CA PRO A 70 15.69 -2.63 -28.43
C PRO A 70 17.07 -3.26 -28.21
N SER A 71 17.66 -3.81 -29.28
CA SER A 71 19.00 -4.43 -29.23
C SER A 71 20.08 -3.42 -29.59
N ALA A 72 21.09 -3.28 -28.73
CA ALA A 72 22.32 -2.54 -29.01
C ALA A 72 23.47 -3.46 -29.50
N GLY A 73 23.15 -4.70 -29.87
CA GLY A 73 24.09 -5.77 -30.22
C GLY A 73 23.79 -7.06 -29.45
N GLY A 74 23.65 -8.19 -30.17
CA GLY A 74 23.26 -9.49 -29.59
C GLY A 74 21.75 -9.76 -29.60
N LYS A 75 21.32 -10.85 -28.92
CA LYS A 75 19.90 -11.25 -28.85
C LYS A 75 19.11 -10.18 -28.06
N PRO A 76 18.01 -9.63 -28.61
CA PRO A 76 17.16 -8.68 -27.91
C PRO A 76 16.73 -9.17 -26.52
N PRO A 77 16.83 -8.36 -25.46
CA PRO A 77 16.44 -8.77 -24.12
C PRO A 77 14.92 -8.85 -23.99
N THR A 78 14.42 -9.85 -23.28
CA THR A 78 13.00 -9.89 -22.90
C THR A 78 12.73 -8.86 -21.80
N LEU A 79 11.72 -8.00 -22.02
CA LEU A 79 11.28 -7.00 -21.06
C LEU A 79 10.25 -7.59 -20.09
N LEU A 80 10.38 -7.19 -18.83
CA LEU A 80 9.50 -7.56 -17.72
C LEU A 80 8.77 -6.32 -17.23
N HIS A 81 7.55 -6.54 -16.75
CA HIS A 81 6.74 -5.53 -16.07
C HIS A 81 5.94 -6.16 -14.93
N VAL A 82 5.48 -5.33 -13.99
CA VAL A 82 4.48 -5.75 -13.00
C VAL A 82 3.13 -5.87 -13.70
N VAL A 83 2.39 -6.93 -13.39
CA VAL A 83 1.00 -7.07 -13.85
C VAL A 83 0.13 -6.21 -12.92
N ASP A 84 -0.24 -5.03 -13.39
CA ASP A 84 -0.85 -3.98 -12.57
C ASP A 84 -2.12 -4.45 -11.84
N ASP A 85 -2.95 -5.26 -12.49
CA ASP A 85 -4.22 -5.82 -11.97
C ASP A 85 -4.05 -7.20 -11.32
N ALA A 86 -2.82 -7.65 -11.03
CA ALA A 86 -2.60 -8.97 -10.44
C ALA A 86 -3.21 -9.11 -9.04
N ARG A 87 -3.35 -7.99 -8.32
CA ARG A 87 -3.84 -7.91 -6.94
C ARG A 87 -4.60 -6.60 -6.74
N GLN A 88 -5.43 -6.57 -5.72
CA GLN A 88 -6.25 -5.40 -5.37
C GLN A 88 -6.07 -4.98 -3.92
N ILE A 89 -6.39 -3.72 -3.63
CA ILE A 89 -6.36 -3.10 -2.30
C ILE A 89 -7.69 -2.37 -2.11
N ILE A 90 -8.27 -2.44 -0.91
CA ILE A 90 -9.42 -1.60 -0.55
C ILE A 90 -8.89 -0.36 0.18
N GLY A 91 -9.33 0.81 -0.24
CA GLY A 91 -9.10 2.08 0.47
C GLY A 91 -10.42 2.66 0.96
N ILE A 92 -10.47 3.08 2.23
CA ILE A 92 -11.63 3.70 2.87
C ILE A 92 -11.25 5.11 3.34
N ASP A 93 -12.11 6.10 3.10
CA ASP A 93 -11.99 7.47 3.58
C ASP A 93 -13.18 7.82 4.49
N LEU A 94 -12.87 8.11 5.76
CA LEU A 94 -13.82 8.48 6.81
C LEU A 94 -13.83 9.99 7.12
N ALA A 95 -12.97 10.78 6.47
CA ALA A 95 -12.75 12.19 6.79
C ALA A 95 -13.79 13.13 6.20
N ASN A 96 -14.49 12.71 5.15
CA ASN A 96 -15.47 13.53 4.46
C ASN A 96 -16.89 13.33 5.01
N ARG A 97 -17.86 14.11 4.50
CA ARG A 97 -19.25 14.01 4.93
C ARG A 97 -19.82 12.61 4.66
N GLU A 98 -19.49 12.05 3.51
CA GLU A 98 -19.84 10.70 3.10
C GLU A 98 -18.76 9.71 3.57
N LEU A 99 -19.16 8.46 3.79
CA LEU A 99 -18.25 7.33 3.87
C LEU A 99 -17.96 6.88 2.45
N GLN A 100 -16.69 6.89 2.05
CA GLN A 100 -16.31 6.55 0.68
C GLN A 100 -15.22 5.48 0.70
N GLY A 101 -15.21 4.64 -0.32
CA GLY A 101 -14.14 3.70 -0.52
C GLY A 101 -14.01 3.24 -1.96
N GLY A 102 -12.89 2.62 -2.26
CA GLY A 102 -12.60 2.12 -3.59
C GLY A 102 -11.76 0.86 -3.57
N VAL A 103 -11.82 0.13 -4.68
CA VAL A 103 -10.92 -0.99 -4.99
C VAL A 103 -9.85 -0.46 -5.94
N PHE A 104 -8.58 -0.68 -5.62
CA PHE A 104 -7.43 -0.16 -6.35
C PHE A 104 -6.54 -1.29 -6.81
N ASP A 105 -5.92 -1.13 -7.98
CA ASP A 105 -4.88 -2.04 -8.47
C ASP A 105 -3.50 -1.72 -7.86
N LEU A 106 -2.45 -2.44 -8.29
CA LEU A 106 -1.09 -2.24 -7.77
C LEU A 106 -0.48 -0.88 -8.15
N ARG A 107 -1.03 -0.19 -9.15
CA ARG A 107 -0.63 1.17 -9.54
C ARG A 107 -1.44 2.25 -8.82
N GLY A 108 -2.33 1.87 -7.91
CA GLY A 108 -3.22 2.80 -7.22
C GLY A 108 -4.34 3.34 -8.10
N ARG A 109 -4.61 2.72 -9.26
CA ARG A 109 -5.73 3.11 -10.12
C ARG A 109 -7.02 2.52 -9.56
N MET A 110 -8.00 3.38 -9.32
CA MET A 110 -9.31 2.99 -8.82
C MET A 110 -10.08 2.21 -9.89
N GLN A 111 -10.45 0.98 -9.58
CA GLN A 111 -11.27 0.09 -10.42
C GLN A 111 -12.75 0.21 -10.08
N HIS A 112 -13.06 0.34 -8.78
CA HIS A 112 -14.43 0.47 -8.26
C HIS A 112 -14.50 1.54 -7.18
N HIS A 113 -15.69 2.14 -7.03
CA HIS A 113 -15.97 3.18 -6.06
C HIS A 113 -17.36 2.97 -5.45
N VAL A 114 -17.46 3.11 -4.14
CA VAL A 114 -18.71 3.07 -3.39
C VAL A 114 -18.73 4.27 -2.44
N SER A 115 -19.86 4.98 -2.39
CA SER A 115 -20.11 6.05 -1.44
C SER A 115 -21.45 5.82 -0.73
N MET A 116 -21.50 6.09 0.56
CA MET A 116 -22.71 6.06 1.36
C MET A 116 -22.79 7.26 2.30
N THR A 117 -24.02 7.67 2.63
CA THR A 117 -24.23 8.72 3.62
C THR A 117 -23.85 8.20 5.02
N ALA A 118 -22.93 8.90 5.67
CA ALA A 118 -22.49 8.58 7.02
C ALA A 118 -23.55 8.95 8.06
N ASP A 119 -24.03 7.99 8.83
CA ASP A 119 -24.75 8.25 10.07
C ASP A 119 -23.74 8.34 11.21
N ARG A 120 -23.51 9.58 11.63
CA ARG A 120 -22.54 9.95 12.66
C ARG A 120 -23.21 10.19 14.01
N SER A 121 -24.48 9.79 14.19
CA SER A 121 -25.21 9.96 15.45
C SER A 121 -24.66 9.07 16.58
N ASP A 122 -24.14 7.90 16.23
CA ASP A 122 -23.52 6.93 17.14
C ASP A 122 -22.32 6.28 16.44
N GLY A 123 -21.19 6.20 17.13
CA GLY A 123 -19.98 5.57 16.61
C GLY A 123 -20.15 4.09 16.26
N ARG A 124 -21.05 3.36 16.93
CA ARG A 124 -21.37 1.96 16.61
C ARG A 124 -22.12 1.83 15.30
N ILE A 125 -23.04 2.76 15.02
CA ILE A 125 -23.75 2.81 13.74
C ILE A 125 -22.73 3.10 12.63
N LEU A 126 -21.87 4.10 12.82
CA LEU A 126 -20.84 4.43 11.84
C LEU A 126 -19.88 3.24 11.59
N LEU A 127 -19.48 2.52 12.64
CA LEU A 127 -18.64 1.33 12.51
C LEU A 127 -19.34 0.20 11.73
N ALA A 128 -20.64 0.01 11.96
CA ALA A 128 -21.45 -0.93 11.17
C ALA A 128 -21.47 -0.53 9.68
N GLN A 129 -21.66 0.76 9.38
CA GLN A 129 -21.61 1.26 8.01
C GLN A 129 -20.22 1.08 7.37
N VAL A 130 -19.13 1.19 8.15
CA VAL A 130 -17.78 0.89 7.67
C VAL A 130 -17.65 -0.59 7.30
N TYR A 131 -18.24 -1.51 8.07
CA TYR A 131 -18.29 -2.92 7.69
C TYR A 131 -19.07 -3.12 6.39
N ASP A 132 -20.27 -2.54 6.28
CA ASP A 132 -21.11 -2.65 5.08
C ASP A 132 -20.39 -2.12 3.83
N LEU A 133 -19.67 -1.00 3.96
CA LEU A 133 -18.88 -0.42 2.87
C LEU A 133 -17.76 -1.36 2.41
N ILE A 134 -17.01 -1.93 3.36
CA ILE A 134 -15.93 -2.87 3.05
C ILE A 134 -16.49 -4.13 2.40
N GLU A 135 -17.62 -4.66 2.87
CA GLU A 135 -18.25 -5.85 2.31
C GLU A 135 -18.74 -5.62 0.87
N GLN A 136 -19.33 -4.46 0.59
CA GLN A 136 -19.68 -4.06 -0.78
C GLN A 136 -18.45 -3.98 -1.69
N LEU A 137 -17.35 -3.41 -1.21
CA LEU A 137 -16.11 -3.30 -1.98
C LEU A 137 -15.44 -4.67 -2.18
N GLN A 138 -15.49 -5.57 -1.20
CA GLN A 138 -15.01 -6.95 -1.35
C GLN A 138 -15.82 -7.72 -2.40
N ALA A 139 -17.13 -7.52 -2.45
CA ALA A 139 -17.98 -8.14 -3.46
C ALA A 139 -17.70 -7.64 -4.90
N LEU A 140 -17.13 -6.45 -5.03
CA LEU A 140 -16.70 -5.87 -6.32
C LEU A 140 -15.27 -6.28 -6.70
N ALA A 141 -14.45 -6.71 -5.75
CA ALA A 141 -13.08 -7.13 -6.01
C ALA A 141 -13.06 -8.48 -6.75
N ASP A 142 -12.40 -8.53 -7.90
CA ASP A 142 -12.27 -9.70 -8.76
C ASP A 142 -10.85 -10.30 -8.74
N ARG A 143 -9.94 -9.71 -7.95
CA ARG A 143 -8.55 -10.15 -7.75
C ARG A 143 -8.25 -10.33 -6.27
N PRO A 144 -7.19 -11.11 -5.90
CA PRO A 144 -6.84 -11.29 -4.50
C PRO A 144 -6.51 -9.96 -3.81
N LEU A 145 -7.15 -9.71 -2.67
CA LEU A 145 -6.92 -8.52 -1.85
C LEU A 145 -5.64 -8.65 -1.03
N LEU A 146 -4.82 -7.61 -1.04
CA LEU A 146 -3.59 -7.54 -0.24
C LEU A 146 -3.80 -6.94 1.15
N GLY A 147 -4.85 -6.15 1.32
CA GLY A 147 -5.13 -5.45 2.56
C GLY A 147 -6.16 -4.35 2.39
N ILE A 148 -6.46 -3.69 3.51
CA ILE A 148 -7.40 -2.57 3.60
C ILE A 148 -6.68 -1.38 4.23
N GLY A 149 -6.68 -0.25 3.54
CA GLY A 149 -6.26 1.04 4.07
C GLY A 149 -7.46 1.85 4.54
N VAL A 150 -7.39 2.46 5.71
CA VAL A 150 -8.44 3.31 6.28
C VAL A 150 -7.84 4.67 6.65
N GLY A 151 -8.24 5.71 5.92
CA GLY A 151 -7.98 7.10 6.24
C GLY A 151 -9.05 7.65 7.16
N THR A 152 -8.66 8.16 8.32
CA THR A 152 -9.61 8.67 9.30
C THR A 152 -9.09 9.92 10.02
N PRO A 153 -9.97 10.87 10.36
CA PRO A 153 -9.62 11.92 11.30
C PRO A 153 -9.51 11.36 12.72
N GLY A 154 -8.90 12.13 13.62
CA GLY A 154 -8.82 11.82 15.05
C GLY A 154 -7.41 11.64 15.57
N LEU A 155 -7.30 11.61 16.91
CA LEU A 155 -6.10 11.29 17.65
C LEU A 155 -5.94 9.77 17.71
N MET A 156 -4.78 9.26 17.30
CA MET A 156 -4.56 7.83 17.17
C MET A 156 -3.12 7.42 17.35
N ASN A 157 -2.93 6.15 17.70
CA ASN A 157 -1.70 5.43 17.49
C ASN A 157 -1.74 4.78 16.10
N VAL A 158 -0.98 5.32 15.15
CA VAL A 158 -0.92 4.81 13.77
C VAL A 158 -0.28 3.43 13.68
N ASP A 159 0.67 3.11 14.57
CA ASP A 159 1.40 1.83 14.56
C ASP A 159 0.51 0.68 15.03
N GLU A 160 -0.42 0.95 15.94
CA GLU A 160 -1.42 -0.01 16.43
C GLU A 160 -2.75 0.09 15.66
N GLY A 161 -2.99 1.22 14.99
CA GLY A 161 -4.30 1.55 14.41
C GLY A 161 -5.41 1.68 15.47
N PHE A 162 -5.04 2.18 16.65
CA PHE A 162 -5.92 2.47 17.76
C PHE A 162 -6.33 3.95 17.73
N ILE A 163 -7.63 4.22 17.78
CA ILE A 163 -8.19 5.57 17.79
C ILE A 163 -8.49 5.95 19.24
N TYR A 164 -7.73 6.90 19.78
CA TYR A 164 -7.98 7.44 21.12
C TYR A 164 -9.26 8.27 21.13
N ASP A 165 -9.37 9.20 20.18
CA ASP A 165 -10.54 10.07 20.07
C ASP A 165 -10.73 10.55 18.62
N ALA A 166 -11.94 10.34 18.10
CA ALA A 166 -12.39 10.92 16.85
C ALA A 166 -13.79 11.49 17.03
N ILE A 167 -13.86 12.67 17.66
CA ILE A 167 -15.08 13.41 18.01
C ILE A 167 -16.12 13.42 16.87
N HIS A 168 -15.72 13.73 15.63
CA HIS A 168 -16.65 13.81 14.49
C HIS A 168 -17.15 12.45 13.97
N LEU A 169 -16.58 11.35 14.50
CA LEU A 169 -16.98 9.97 14.25
C LEU A 169 -17.72 9.35 15.45
N ASN A 170 -17.80 10.06 16.58
CA ASN A 170 -18.27 9.52 17.86
C ASN A 170 -17.51 8.25 18.30
N TRP A 171 -16.21 8.17 18.00
CA TRP A 171 -15.34 7.08 18.43
C TRP A 171 -14.41 7.52 19.55
N HIS A 172 -14.30 6.68 20.56
CA HIS A 172 -13.41 6.84 21.72
C HIS A 172 -12.81 5.47 22.04
N ASP A 173 -11.51 5.41 22.28
CA ASP A 173 -10.76 4.19 22.62
C ASP A 173 -11.10 2.98 21.73
N LEU A 174 -11.10 3.18 20.41
CA LEU A 174 -11.50 2.17 19.42
C LEU A 174 -10.26 1.48 18.81
N PRO A 175 -10.07 0.16 19.03
CA PRO A 175 -9.02 -0.61 18.36
C PRO A 175 -9.44 -0.97 16.93
N LEU A 176 -9.58 0.03 16.07
CA LEU A 176 -10.16 -0.11 14.73
C LEU A 176 -9.43 -1.17 13.90
N ARG A 177 -8.09 -1.15 13.91
CA ARG A 177 -7.30 -2.16 13.18
C ARG A 177 -7.65 -3.57 13.59
N ASP A 178 -7.63 -3.86 14.90
CA ASP A 178 -7.85 -5.22 15.41
C ASP A 178 -9.26 -5.72 15.11
N LEU A 179 -10.25 -4.83 15.21
CA LEU A 179 -11.64 -5.15 14.87
C LEU A 179 -11.78 -5.53 13.39
N LEU A 180 -11.19 -4.75 12.49
CA LEU A 180 -11.24 -5.02 11.05
C LEU A 180 -10.39 -6.25 10.68
N GLN A 181 -9.20 -6.39 11.28
CA GLN A 181 -8.27 -7.48 10.97
C GLN A 181 -8.84 -8.82 11.44
N SER A 182 -9.47 -8.86 12.61
CA SER A 182 -10.15 -10.06 13.12
C SER A 182 -11.34 -10.48 12.24
N ARG A 183 -12.07 -9.51 11.67
CA ARG A 183 -13.23 -9.79 10.81
C ARG A 183 -12.82 -10.27 9.42
N TYR A 184 -11.84 -9.61 8.79
CA TYR A 184 -11.51 -9.83 7.39
C TYR A 184 -10.28 -10.71 7.14
N ASN A 185 -9.49 -10.99 8.18
CA ASN A 185 -8.25 -11.75 8.06
C ASN A 185 -7.30 -11.21 6.96
N LEU A 186 -7.27 -9.88 6.84
CA LEU A 186 -6.43 -9.12 5.92
C LEU A 186 -5.59 -8.12 6.70
N PRO A 187 -4.38 -7.77 6.24
CA PRO A 187 -3.63 -6.65 6.79
C PRO A 187 -4.46 -5.36 6.74
N ILE A 188 -4.57 -4.68 7.89
CA ILE A 188 -5.30 -3.42 8.02
C ILE A 188 -4.31 -2.31 8.36
N TYR A 189 -4.33 -1.24 7.57
CA TYR A 189 -3.55 -0.04 7.80
C TYR A 189 -4.48 1.12 8.11
N VAL A 190 -4.33 1.72 9.30
CA VAL A 190 -5.11 2.87 9.70
C VAL A 190 -4.17 4.07 9.72
N VAL A 191 -4.52 5.12 9.00
CA VAL A 191 -3.72 6.32 8.83
C VAL A 191 -4.55 7.56 9.08
N ASN A 192 -3.91 8.61 9.59
CA ASN A 192 -4.55 9.91 9.70
C ASN A 192 -4.84 10.48 8.30
N ASP A 193 -5.98 11.15 8.13
CA ASP A 193 -6.45 11.66 6.83
C ASP A 193 -5.47 12.67 6.18
N SER A 194 -4.79 13.49 6.97
CA SER A 194 -3.76 14.42 6.46
C SER A 194 -2.50 13.70 6.01
N GLN A 195 -2.08 12.66 6.76
CA GLN A 195 -0.96 11.81 6.36
C GLN A 195 -1.29 11.04 5.09
N ALA A 196 -2.49 10.49 4.98
CA ALA A 196 -2.98 9.84 3.77
C ALA A 196 -2.97 10.78 2.57
N ALA A 197 -3.44 12.01 2.74
CA ALA A 197 -3.40 13.04 1.69
C ALA A 197 -1.96 13.39 1.27
N ALA A 198 -1.04 13.53 2.24
CA ALA A 198 0.37 13.77 1.94
C ALA A 198 1.02 12.61 1.18
N LEU A 199 0.75 11.38 1.60
CA LEU A 199 1.24 10.18 0.94
C LEU A 199 0.68 10.05 -0.49
N ALA A 200 -0.62 10.31 -0.67
CA ALA A 200 -1.25 10.29 -1.98
C ALA A 200 -0.61 11.30 -2.93
N GLN A 201 -0.34 12.52 -2.47
CA GLN A 201 0.32 13.53 -3.30
C GLN A 201 1.79 13.20 -3.57
N PHE A 202 2.48 12.59 -2.62
CA PHE A 202 3.86 12.15 -2.80
C PHE A 202 3.98 11.00 -3.81
N LEU A 203 3.06 10.03 -3.77
CA LEU A 203 3.10 8.83 -4.60
C LEU A 203 2.46 9.02 -5.99
N PHE A 204 1.34 9.75 -6.06
CA PHE A 204 0.50 9.84 -7.26
C PHE A 204 0.33 11.27 -7.79
N GLY A 205 0.78 12.27 -7.03
CA GLY A 205 0.80 13.64 -7.52
C GLY A 205 1.82 13.81 -8.65
N ASN A 206 2.00 15.06 -9.08
CA ASN A 206 3.11 15.43 -9.97
C ASN A 206 4.28 16.11 -9.21
N PRO A 207 4.83 15.53 -8.12
CA PRO A 207 6.02 16.09 -7.49
C PRO A 207 7.24 15.63 -8.28
N GLN A 208 7.55 16.31 -9.38
CA GLN A 208 8.86 16.14 -9.99
C GLN A 208 9.94 16.45 -8.92
N LYS A 209 10.58 15.41 -8.40
CA LYS A 209 11.82 15.44 -7.59
C LYS A 209 11.74 15.95 -6.14
N ALA A 210 10.57 16.04 -5.51
CA ALA A 210 10.53 16.38 -4.10
C ALA A 210 10.89 15.15 -3.26
N THR A 211 12.00 15.19 -2.51
CA THR A 211 12.31 14.16 -1.50
C THR A 211 11.42 14.29 -0.27
N SER A 212 10.88 15.49 -0.04
CA SER A 212 10.06 15.83 1.12
C SER A 212 8.91 16.74 0.69
N LEU A 213 7.74 16.57 1.29
CA LEU A 213 6.48 17.25 0.94
C LEU A 213 5.69 17.58 2.21
N ILE A 214 5.08 18.76 2.26
CA ILE A 214 4.05 19.10 3.24
C ILE A 214 2.75 19.34 2.49
N VAL A 215 1.69 18.64 2.90
CA VAL A 215 0.32 18.89 2.44
C VAL A 215 -0.45 19.54 3.57
N VAL A 216 -0.91 20.78 3.35
CA VAL A 216 -1.78 21.49 4.29
C VAL A 216 -3.22 21.38 3.78
N LYS A 217 -4.09 20.79 4.59
CA LYS A 217 -5.53 20.71 4.35
C LYS A 217 -6.21 21.81 5.16
N ALA A 218 -6.86 22.74 4.45
CA ALA A 218 -7.65 23.82 5.04
C ALA A 218 -9.14 23.56 4.75
N GLY A 219 -9.93 23.32 5.79
CA GLY A 219 -11.37 23.01 5.68
C GLY A 219 -12.08 23.25 7.01
N ARG A 220 -12.83 22.26 7.52
CA ARG A 220 -13.48 22.33 8.85
C ARG A 220 -12.48 22.49 10.01
N GLY A 221 -11.21 22.14 9.76
CA GLY A 221 -10.06 22.47 10.57
C GLY A 221 -8.83 22.63 9.66
N THR A 222 -7.69 22.99 10.26
CA THR A 222 -6.39 23.03 9.57
C THR A 222 -5.56 21.84 10.02
N SER A 223 -5.08 21.05 9.07
CA SER A 223 -4.23 19.90 9.35
C SER A 223 -3.13 19.77 8.30
N ALA A 224 -2.03 19.11 8.66
CA ALA A 224 -0.90 18.93 7.75
C ALA A 224 -0.33 17.51 7.83
N GLY A 225 0.03 16.96 6.67
CA GLY A 225 0.81 15.74 6.55
C GLY A 225 2.18 16.05 5.98
N ILE A 226 3.23 15.43 6.54
CA ILE A 226 4.62 15.65 6.13
C ILE A 226 5.19 14.30 5.68
N VAL A 227 5.81 14.30 4.51
CA VAL A 227 6.70 13.23 4.02
C VAL A 227 8.11 13.82 4.00
N LEU A 228 9.10 13.14 4.57
CA LEU A 228 10.49 13.60 4.67
C LEU A 228 11.44 12.73 3.86
#